data_AF-A0A1G7IYI6-F1
#
_entry.id   AF-A0A1G7IYI6-F1
#
_cell.length_a   1.000
_cell.length_b   1.000
_cell.length_c   1.000
_cell.angle_alpha   90.00
_cell.angle_beta   90.00
_cell.angle_gamma   90.00
#
_symmetry.space_group_name_H-M   'P 1'
#
loop_
_entity.id
_entity.type
_entity.pdbx_description
1 polymer ?
#
loop_
_entity_poly.entity_id
_entity_poly.type
_entity_poly.pdbx_seq_one_letter_code
_entity_poly.pdbx_strand_id
1 'polypeptide(L)'
;MKKKLSIISLALSGALFSQNIGINTNAPTEALDVNGSVAIGTSVFVDPNNYTASPQGFDILGTDPQSAIVNGKIFKVETLYTPIIIQPYSVSNIYRDDLNDLNLQIPSDKYTVLITNFEAIPSTSNINEPNNGVYSNTNMKGRFVIRTFESGGSWHVNIGYPSLSTQYTSARYTYNFDVILLSKRFYKVLDESVTTYDLNGATSGEAAAPPSGI
;
A
#
# COMPACT_ATOMS: atom_id res chain seq x y z
N MET A 1 -14.20 66.99 -39.49
CA MET A 1 -14.10 66.64 -38.05
C MET A 1 -14.72 65.28 -37.70
N LYS A 2 -15.79 64.80 -38.37
CA LYS A 2 -16.45 63.52 -38.04
C LYS A 2 -15.60 62.23 -38.22
N LYS A 3 -14.70 62.19 -39.21
CA LYS A 3 -13.81 61.01 -39.45
C LYS A 3 -12.70 60.83 -38.41
N LYS A 4 -12.25 61.91 -37.74
CA LYS A 4 -11.22 61.83 -36.70
C LYS A 4 -11.77 61.32 -35.37
N LEU A 5 -13.06 61.54 -35.11
CA LEU A 5 -13.74 61.07 -33.89
C LEU A 5 -13.97 59.55 -33.89
N SER A 6 -14.28 58.95 -35.05
CA SER A 6 -14.45 57.49 -35.18
C SER A 6 -13.14 56.70 -35.02
N ILE A 7 -11.99 57.26 -35.41
CA ILE A 7 -10.70 56.56 -35.26
C ILE A 7 -10.27 56.55 -33.79
N ILE A 8 -10.57 57.61 -33.04
CA ILE A 8 -10.30 57.68 -31.59
C ILE A 8 -11.19 56.71 -30.81
N SER A 9 -12.47 56.56 -31.18
CA SER A 9 -13.35 55.58 -30.49
C SER A 9 -12.96 54.12 -30.77
N LEU A 10 -12.39 53.82 -31.95
CA LEU A 10 -11.90 52.48 -32.31
C LEU A 10 -10.57 52.15 -31.61
N ALA A 11 -9.69 53.14 -31.43
CA ALA A 11 -8.45 52.95 -30.68
C ALA A 11 -8.68 52.77 -29.17
N LEU A 12 -9.70 53.46 -28.61
CA LEU A 12 -10.04 53.36 -27.20
C LEU A 12 -10.73 52.02 -26.84
N SER A 13 -11.41 51.39 -27.80
CA SER A 13 -12.04 50.09 -27.60
C SER A 13 -11.03 48.93 -27.67
N GLY A 14 -9.95 49.04 -28.45
CA GLY A 14 -8.88 48.02 -28.49
C GLY A 14 -8.07 47.90 -27.19
N ALA A 15 -7.96 48.97 -26.40
CA ALA A 15 -7.23 48.98 -25.13
C ALA A 15 -8.01 48.35 -23.96
N LEU A 16 -9.33 48.14 -24.10
CA LEU A 16 -10.19 47.62 -23.05
C LEU A 16 -10.34 46.08 -23.06
N PHE A 17 -9.73 45.38 -24.03
CA PHE A 17 -9.88 43.92 -24.20
C PHE A 17 -8.57 43.13 -24.06
N SER A 18 -7.57 43.67 -23.37
CA SER A 18 -6.40 42.86 -22.96
C SER A 18 -6.80 41.97 -21.78
N GLN A 19 -7.52 40.88 -22.05
CA GLN A 19 -7.72 39.81 -21.08
C GLN A 19 -6.40 39.05 -20.97
N ASN A 20 -5.58 39.46 -20.00
CA ASN A 20 -4.37 38.74 -19.66
C ASN A 20 -4.77 37.62 -18.71
N ILE A 21 -4.71 36.37 -19.17
CA ILE A 21 -4.38 35.27 -18.26
C ILE A 21 -3.07 35.72 -17.61
N GLY A 22 -2.96 35.69 -16.28
CA GLY A 22 -1.84 36.29 -15.55
C GLY A 22 -0.50 35.57 -15.76
N ILE A 23 0.00 35.58 -16.99
CA ILE A 23 1.32 35.14 -17.40
C ILE A 23 2.28 36.29 -17.07
N ASN A 24 3.31 36.01 -16.28
CA ASN A 24 4.31 36.99 -15.82
C ASN A 24 3.77 38.12 -14.91
N THR A 25 2.74 37.86 -14.11
CA THR A 25 2.30 38.78 -13.04
C THR A 25 2.17 38.04 -11.72
N ASN A 26 2.50 38.72 -10.62
CA ASN A 26 2.30 38.20 -9.26
C ASN A 26 0.87 38.44 -8.74
N ALA A 27 0.03 39.12 -9.52
CA ALA A 27 -1.36 39.43 -9.18
C ALA A 27 -2.30 39.19 -10.38
N PRO A 28 -2.55 37.91 -10.75
CA PRO A 28 -3.57 37.58 -11.74
C PRO A 28 -4.96 38.00 -11.25
N THR A 29 -5.75 38.63 -12.10
CA THR A 29 -7.14 39.01 -11.76
C THR A 29 -8.17 37.99 -12.23
N GLU A 30 -7.79 37.11 -13.17
CA GLU A 30 -8.65 36.09 -13.76
C GLU A 30 -8.13 34.68 -13.42
N ALA A 31 -9.06 33.74 -13.20
CA ALA A 31 -8.73 32.34 -12.98
C ALA A 31 -8.33 31.66 -14.30
N LEU A 32 -7.27 30.84 -14.28
CA LEU A 32 -6.90 29.99 -15.39
C LEU A 32 -7.70 28.67 -15.32
N ASP A 33 -8.61 28.48 -16.26
CA ASP A 33 -9.25 27.18 -16.52
C ASP A 33 -8.60 26.52 -17.74
N VAL A 34 -8.21 25.25 -17.61
CA VAL A 34 -7.64 24.47 -18.71
C VAL A 34 -8.55 23.29 -19.00
N ASN A 35 -9.29 23.39 -20.11
CA ASN A 35 -10.06 22.28 -20.64
C ASN A 35 -9.13 21.31 -21.41
N GLY A 36 -8.44 20.44 -20.68
CA GLY A 36 -7.50 19.47 -21.25
C GLY A 36 -6.42 19.01 -20.28
N SER A 37 -5.25 18.64 -20.82
CA SER A 37 -4.07 18.28 -20.02
C SER A 37 -3.10 19.45 -19.89
N VAL A 38 -2.57 19.66 -18.69
CA VAL A 38 -1.53 20.65 -18.39
C VAL A 38 -0.21 19.93 -18.14
N ALA A 39 0.89 20.48 -18.67
CA ALA A 39 2.25 20.09 -18.33
C ALA A 39 2.91 21.19 -17.49
N ILE A 40 3.54 20.82 -16.37
CA ILE A 40 4.15 21.75 -15.42
C ILE A 40 5.62 21.42 -15.31
N GLY A 41 6.49 22.38 -15.64
CA GLY A 41 7.91 22.11 -15.84
C GLY A 41 8.76 22.06 -14.57
N THR A 42 8.33 22.66 -13.47
CA THR A 42 9.16 22.80 -12.25
C THR A 42 8.42 22.35 -10.98
N SER A 43 7.43 23.09 -10.52
CA SER A 43 6.75 22.82 -9.26
C SER A 43 5.31 23.34 -9.26
N VAL A 44 4.43 22.62 -8.57
CA VAL A 44 3.07 23.05 -8.24
C VAL A 44 3.03 23.39 -6.75
N PHE A 45 2.52 24.56 -6.42
CA PHE A 45 2.16 24.91 -5.05
C PHE A 45 0.64 24.92 -4.93
N VAL A 46 0.10 24.06 -4.06
CA VAL A 46 -1.32 24.08 -3.69
C VAL A 46 -1.38 24.57 -2.25
N ASP A 47 -2.07 25.68 -2.00
CA ASP A 47 -2.33 26.16 -0.65
C ASP A 47 -3.36 25.24 0.03
N PRO A 48 -2.98 24.47 1.07
CA PRO A 48 -3.89 23.52 1.70
C PRO A 48 -5.00 24.20 2.51
N ASN A 49 -4.88 25.51 2.80
CA ASN A 49 -5.82 26.23 3.67
C ASN A 49 -7.05 26.78 2.92
N ASN A 50 -7.00 26.82 1.59
CA ASN A 50 -8.08 27.29 0.72
C ASN A 50 -8.65 26.17 -0.17
N TYR A 51 -8.46 24.90 0.22
CA TYR A 51 -9.05 23.76 -0.47
C TYR A 51 -10.54 23.63 -0.10
N THR A 52 -11.42 23.97 -1.04
CA THR A 52 -12.85 23.61 -0.94
C THR A 52 -12.99 22.14 -1.31
N ALA A 53 -13.09 21.28 -0.31
CA ALA A 53 -13.36 19.85 -0.50
C ALA A 53 -14.60 19.65 -1.40
N SER A 54 -14.42 18.96 -2.53
CA SER A 54 -15.55 18.47 -3.30
C SER A 54 -16.21 17.34 -2.49
N PRO A 55 -17.54 17.36 -2.27
CA PRO A 55 -18.24 16.33 -1.50
C PRO A 55 -18.14 14.91 -2.08
N GLN A 56 -17.50 14.72 -3.24
CA GLN A 56 -17.42 13.43 -3.94
C GLN A 56 -16.08 12.70 -3.80
N GLY A 57 -15.10 13.25 -3.07
CA GLY A 57 -13.82 12.57 -2.86
C GLY A 57 -12.68 13.53 -2.56
N PHE A 58 -11.64 13.00 -1.96
CA PHE A 58 -10.37 13.71 -1.77
C PHE A 58 -9.50 13.55 -3.02
N ASP A 59 -8.79 14.61 -3.42
CA ASP A 59 -7.75 14.54 -4.44
C ASP A 59 -6.38 14.35 -3.77
N ILE A 60 -5.68 13.25 -4.08
CA ILE A 60 -4.29 13.04 -3.62
C ILE A 60 -3.33 13.41 -4.75
N LEU A 61 -2.39 14.30 -4.47
CA LEU A 61 -1.23 14.55 -5.33
C LEU A 61 -0.14 13.53 -4.97
N GLY A 62 0.15 12.60 -5.90
CA GLY A 62 1.24 11.64 -5.77
C GLY A 62 2.27 11.79 -6.88
N THR A 63 3.56 11.74 -6.54
CA THR A 63 4.64 11.63 -7.52
C THR A 63 5.05 10.17 -7.65
N ASP A 64 5.01 9.60 -8.86
CA ASP A 64 5.55 8.25 -9.13
C ASP A 64 7.08 8.32 -9.24
N PRO A 65 7.84 7.71 -8.31
CA PRO A 65 9.31 7.78 -8.31
C PRO A 65 9.98 7.02 -9.47
N GLN A 66 9.27 6.13 -10.17
CA GLN A 66 9.81 5.37 -11.30
C GLN A 66 9.43 5.93 -12.68
N SER A 67 8.65 7.02 -12.71
CA SER A 67 8.27 7.68 -13.96
C SER A 67 9.40 8.59 -14.47
N ALA A 68 10.00 8.25 -15.62
CA ALA A 68 11.02 9.07 -16.25
C ALA A 68 10.41 10.39 -16.77
N ILE A 69 10.94 11.53 -16.28
CA ILE A 69 10.45 12.90 -16.51
C ILE A 69 8.98 13.03 -16.09
N VAL A 70 8.74 13.63 -14.93
CA VAL A 70 7.40 13.74 -14.33
C VAL A 70 6.53 14.74 -15.12
N ASN A 71 6.00 14.29 -16.27
CA ASN A 71 4.65 14.65 -16.69
C ASN A 71 3.70 14.06 -15.63
N GLY A 72 3.67 14.69 -14.45
CA GLY A 72 2.83 14.31 -13.33
C GLY A 72 1.38 14.45 -13.76
N LYS A 73 0.84 13.39 -14.36
CA LYS A 73 -0.56 13.36 -14.74
C LYS A 73 -1.34 13.27 -13.44
N ILE A 74 -2.13 14.31 -13.19
CA ILE A 74 -3.16 14.31 -12.15
C ILE A 74 -4.15 13.22 -12.55
N PHE A 75 -4.15 12.12 -11.82
CA PHE A 75 -5.12 11.05 -12.00
C PHE A 75 -6.16 11.15 -10.89
N LYS A 76 -7.42 11.33 -11.29
CA LYS A 76 -8.54 11.06 -10.40
C LYS A 76 -8.49 9.57 -10.06
N VAL A 77 -8.46 9.25 -8.77
CA VAL A 77 -8.55 7.85 -8.30
C VAL A 77 -10.00 7.41 -8.46
N GLU A 78 -10.41 7.16 -9.70
CA GLU A 78 -11.68 6.52 -9.99
C GLU A 78 -11.49 5.01 -9.76
N THR A 79 -11.85 4.58 -8.55
CA THR A 79 -12.45 3.27 -8.24
C THR A 79 -11.68 1.95 -8.45
N LEU A 80 -10.36 1.91 -8.67
CA LEU A 80 -9.67 0.58 -8.82
C LEU A 80 -8.31 0.35 -8.15
N TYR A 81 -7.86 1.22 -7.24
CA TYR A 81 -6.58 1.01 -6.54
C TYR A 81 -6.72 1.20 -5.04
N THR A 82 -7.28 0.20 -4.35
CA THR A 82 -7.27 0.16 -2.89
C THR A 82 -5.82 -0.09 -2.45
N PRO A 83 -5.18 0.85 -1.72
CA PRO A 83 -3.77 0.71 -1.34
C PRO A 83 -3.53 -0.47 -0.40
N ILE A 84 -4.57 -0.82 0.37
CA ILE A 84 -4.64 -1.94 1.30
C ILE A 84 -5.88 -2.75 0.94
N ILE A 85 -5.69 -4.05 0.74
CA ILE A 85 -6.77 -5.02 0.55
C ILE A 85 -6.65 -6.05 1.66
N ILE A 86 -7.76 -6.41 2.29
CA ILE A 86 -7.81 -7.47 3.29
C ILE A 86 -8.59 -8.62 2.68
N GLN A 87 -7.94 -9.78 2.55
CA GLN A 87 -8.52 -11.00 2.02
C GLN A 87 -8.50 -12.07 3.12
N PRO A 88 -9.66 -12.43 3.70
CA PRO A 88 -9.77 -13.56 4.60
C PRO A 88 -9.55 -14.89 3.88
N TYR A 89 -8.88 -15.83 4.53
CA TYR A 89 -8.65 -17.20 4.09
C TYR A 89 -9.12 -18.19 5.17
N SER A 90 -9.67 -19.32 4.71
CA SER A 90 -9.93 -20.50 5.53
C SER A 90 -9.41 -21.73 4.78
N VAL A 91 -8.39 -22.37 5.34
CA VAL A 91 -7.68 -23.49 4.74
C VAL A 91 -7.94 -24.71 5.59
N SER A 92 -8.74 -25.64 5.07
CA SER A 92 -9.19 -26.82 5.82
C SER A 92 -8.41 -28.09 5.47
N ASN A 93 -8.57 -29.11 6.32
CA ASN A 93 -7.99 -30.43 6.15
C ASN A 93 -6.45 -30.42 6.03
N ILE A 94 -5.81 -29.50 6.74
CA ILE A 94 -4.35 -29.44 6.86
C ILE A 94 -3.91 -30.70 7.59
N TYR A 95 -2.95 -31.43 7.00
CA TYR A 95 -2.41 -32.65 7.60
C TYR A 95 -1.61 -32.30 8.84
N ARG A 96 -2.05 -32.78 10.01
CA ARG A 96 -1.52 -32.35 11.31
C ARG A 96 -1.63 -30.83 11.43
N ASP A 97 -0.59 -30.15 11.89
CA ASP A 97 -0.54 -28.72 12.15
C ASP A 97 0.54 -28.00 11.31
N ASP A 98 0.87 -28.55 10.13
CA ASP A 98 1.86 -27.96 9.24
C ASP A 98 1.28 -27.66 7.86
N LEU A 99 1.00 -26.38 7.62
CA LEU A 99 0.83 -25.81 6.30
C LEU A 99 2.22 -25.53 5.72
N ASN A 100 2.78 -26.48 4.97
CA ASN A 100 4.14 -26.36 4.45
C ASN A 100 4.26 -25.32 3.33
N ASP A 101 3.30 -25.31 2.42
CA ASP A 101 3.30 -24.40 1.27
C ASP A 101 1.86 -24.21 0.77
N LEU A 102 1.34 -23.00 0.91
CA LEU A 102 0.14 -22.54 0.23
C LEU A 102 0.49 -21.40 -0.72
N ASN A 103 0.39 -21.65 -2.02
CA ASN A 103 0.45 -20.59 -3.02
C ASN A 103 -0.83 -19.75 -2.97
N LEU A 104 -0.71 -18.45 -2.66
CA LEU A 104 -1.84 -17.53 -2.61
C LEU A 104 -2.29 -17.04 -4.00
N GLN A 105 -1.49 -17.30 -5.03
CA GLN A 105 -1.63 -16.78 -6.39
C GLN A 105 -1.64 -15.25 -6.46
N ILE A 106 -1.09 -14.59 -5.43
CA ILE A 106 -0.92 -13.15 -5.37
C ILE A 106 0.43 -12.81 -6.01
N PRO A 107 0.46 -11.98 -7.08
CA PRO A 107 1.70 -11.64 -7.77
C PRO A 107 2.67 -10.88 -6.85
N SER A 108 3.90 -11.38 -6.72
CA SER A 108 4.89 -10.78 -5.82
C SER A 108 5.52 -9.50 -6.37
N ASP A 109 5.41 -9.24 -7.67
CA ASP A 109 5.84 -7.99 -8.31
C ASP A 109 4.89 -6.81 -8.01
N LYS A 110 3.62 -7.08 -7.69
CA LYS A 110 2.57 -6.05 -7.50
C LYS A 110 2.21 -5.78 -6.06
N TYR A 111 2.37 -6.77 -5.18
CA TYR A 111 1.95 -6.68 -3.79
C TYR A 111 3.04 -7.15 -2.84
N THR A 112 3.02 -6.64 -1.62
CA THR A 112 3.59 -7.32 -0.44
C THR A 112 2.43 -7.81 0.41
N VAL A 113 2.61 -8.95 1.07
CA VAL A 113 1.58 -9.57 1.90
C VAL A 113 1.97 -9.64 3.37
N LEU A 114 0.98 -9.50 4.24
CA LEU A 114 1.09 -9.74 5.67
C LEU A 114 0.00 -10.73 6.09
N ILE A 115 0.30 -11.58 7.07
CA ILE A 115 -0.68 -12.48 7.69
C ILE A 115 -1.10 -11.89 9.04
N THR A 116 -2.39 -11.81 9.28
CA THR A 116 -2.96 -11.39 10.57
C THR A 116 -4.15 -12.27 10.97
N ASN A 117 -4.66 -12.08 12.19
CA ASN A 117 -5.85 -12.75 12.72
C ASN A 117 -5.82 -14.28 12.58
N PHE A 118 -4.64 -14.87 12.80
CA PHE A 118 -4.45 -16.32 12.67
C PHE A 118 -5.15 -17.10 13.80
N GLU A 119 -5.87 -18.14 13.40
CA GLU A 119 -6.51 -19.12 14.28
C GLU A 119 -6.29 -20.54 13.73
N ALA A 120 -5.97 -21.49 14.61
CA ALA A 120 -5.82 -22.90 14.29
C ALA A 120 -6.93 -23.72 14.95
N ILE A 121 -7.84 -24.27 14.14
CA ILE A 121 -8.99 -25.05 14.62
C ILE A 121 -8.76 -26.54 14.36
N PRO A 122 -8.67 -27.40 15.38
CA PRO A 122 -8.54 -28.84 15.21
C PRO A 122 -9.86 -29.47 14.72
N SER A 123 -9.77 -30.48 13.84
CA SER A 123 -10.93 -31.16 13.25
C SER A 123 -11.59 -32.17 14.18
N THR A 124 -10.91 -32.59 15.25
CA THR A 124 -11.35 -33.68 16.14
C THR A 124 -11.80 -33.13 17.49
N SER A 125 -13.05 -33.43 17.85
CA SER A 125 -13.59 -33.33 19.21
C SER A 125 -13.19 -34.52 20.10
N ASN A 126 -12.36 -35.44 19.61
CA ASN A 126 -11.96 -36.63 20.33
C ASN A 126 -10.95 -36.27 21.43
N ILE A 127 -11.37 -36.39 22.69
CA ILE A 127 -10.57 -36.10 23.87
C ILE A 127 -9.28 -36.95 23.98
N ASN A 128 -9.20 -38.06 23.24
CA ASN A 128 -8.04 -38.95 23.21
C ASN A 128 -7.02 -38.63 22.11
N GLU A 129 -7.35 -37.70 21.20
CA GLU A 129 -6.42 -37.13 20.21
C GLU A 129 -6.35 -35.60 20.41
N PRO A 130 -5.96 -35.11 21.60
CA PRO A 130 -6.10 -33.70 21.95
C PRO A 130 -5.09 -32.87 21.15
N ASN A 131 -5.54 -32.37 20.00
CA ASN A 131 -5.02 -31.21 19.30
C ASN A 131 -3.50 -31.13 19.24
N ASN A 132 -2.80 -32.24 18.97
CA ASN A 132 -1.34 -32.32 18.88
C ASN A 132 -0.62 -31.43 19.91
N GLY A 133 -1.07 -31.34 21.18
CA GLY A 133 -0.42 -30.46 22.15
C GLY A 133 -0.40 -28.95 21.84
N VAL A 134 -1.05 -28.47 20.77
CA VAL A 134 -1.31 -27.04 20.48
C VAL A 134 -2.11 -26.42 21.64
N TYR A 135 -3.01 -27.21 22.22
CA TYR A 135 -3.82 -26.86 23.40
C TYR A 135 -3.57 -27.87 24.54
N SER A 136 -2.33 -27.99 25.01
CA SER A 136 -2.03 -28.84 26.17
C SER A 136 -2.25 -28.09 27.51
N ASN A 137 -2.63 -28.83 28.55
CA ASN A 137 -2.73 -28.34 29.94
C ASN A 137 -1.38 -28.41 30.68
N THR A 138 -0.36 -28.97 30.05
CA THR A 138 1.03 -28.95 30.51
C THR A 138 1.71 -27.69 29.98
N ASN A 139 2.83 -27.28 30.58
CA ASN A 139 3.51 -25.99 30.34
C ASN A 139 4.08 -25.79 28.91
N MET A 140 3.67 -26.59 27.93
CA MET A 140 4.08 -26.50 26.53
C MET A 140 2.96 -25.86 25.71
N LYS A 141 2.88 -24.52 25.74
CA LYS A 141 2.04 -23.78 24.81
C LYS A 141 2.64 -23.89 23.41
N GLY A 142 1.81 -24.28 22.43
CA GLY A 142 2.22 -24.34 21.04
C GLY A 142 2.72 -22.99 20.53
N ARG A 143 3.85 -22.96 19.81
CA ARG A 143 4.34 -21.76 19.11
C ARG A 143 4.29 -21.99 17.61
N PHE A 144 3.30 -21.39 16.96
CA PHE A 144 3.27 -21.32 15.52
C PHE A 144 4.35 -20.38 14.99
N VAL A 145 4.98 -20.80 13.90
CA VAL A 145 5.81 -19.95 13.06
C VAL A 145 5.04 -19.71 11.78
N ILE A 146 4.74 -18.44 11.51
CA ILE A 146 4.04 -17.98 10.33
C ILE A 146 5.06 -17.27 9.45
N ARG A 147 5.16 -17.68 8.19
CA ARG A 147 6.09 -17.13 7.20
C ARG A 147 5.38 -16.90 5.89
N THR A 148 5.66 -15.76 5.27
CA THR A 148 5.36 -15.49 3.87
C THR A 148 6.67 -15.46 3.09
N PHE A 149 6.68 -16.02 1.90
CA PHE A 149 7.86 -16.04 1.05
C PHE A 149 7.46 -15.99 -0.43
N GLU A 150 8.35 -15.45 -1.26
CA GLU A 150 8.16 -15.44 -2.71
C GLU A 150 8.65 -16.75 -3.32
N SER A 151 7.84 -17.34 -4.20
CA SER A 151 8.23 -18.51 -5.00
C SER A 151 7.46 -18.48 -6.32
N GLY A 152 8.16 -18.71 -7.44
CA GLY A 152 7.52 -18.74 -8.76
C GLY A 152 6.79 -17.45 -9.18
N GLY A 153 7.15 -16.28 -8.62
CA GLY A 153 6.49 -15.00 -8.90
C GLY A 153 5.17 -14.78 -8.13
N SER A 154 4.83 -15.68 -7.21
CA SER A 154 3.69 -15.55 -6.30
C SER A 154 4.13 -15.52 -4.84
N TRP A 155 3.26 -14.98 -3.98
CA TRP A 155 3.39 -15.12 -2.54
C TRP A 155 2.88 -16.48 -2.06
N HIS A 156 3.67 -17.12 -1.21
CA HIS A 156 3.39 -18.39 -0.57
C HIS A 156 3.34 -18.22 0.95
N VAL A 157 2.61 -19.09 1.62
CA VAL A 157 2.46 -19.13 3.08
C VAL A 157 2.94 -20.47 3.62
N ASN A 158 3.76 -20.40 4.66
CA ASN A 158 4.15 -21.52 5.52
C ASN A 158 3.71 -21.21 6.95
N ILE A 159 2.90 -22.09 7.54
CA ILE A 159 2.46 -22.00 8.94
C ILE A 159 2.66 -23.37 9.56
N GLY A 160 3.52 -23.48 10.56
CA GLY A 160 3.78 -24.76 11.20
C GLY A 160 4.29 -24.61 12.63
N TYR A 161 4.36 -25.75 13.32
CA TYR A 161 4.88 -25.81 14.69
C TYR A 161 6.23 -26.55 14.73
N PRO A 162 7.37 -25.84 14.55
CA PRO A 162 8.65 -26.48 14.23
C PRO A 162 9.25 -27.34 15.35
N SER A 163 8.82 -27.16 16.60
CA SER A 163 9.40 -27.86 17.75
C SER A 163 8.56 -29.03 18.25
N LEU A 164 7.43 -29.34 17.61
CA LEU A 164 6.57 -30.43 18.02
C LEU A 164 6.56 -31.54 16.96
N SER A 165 7.03 -32.72 17.35
CA SER A 165 6.74 -33.94 16.60
C SER A 165 5.33 -34.39 16.94
N THR A 166 4.36 -34.02 16.12
CA THR A 166 2.99 -34.47 16.21
C THR A 166 2.89 -36.00 16.20
N GLN A 167 2.40 -36.59 17.28
CA GLN A 167 2.31 -38.05 17.42
C GLN A 167 1.15 -38.64 16.59
N TYR A 168 0.10 -37.84 16.34
CA TYR A 168 -1.13 -38.30 15.70
C TYR A 168 -1.16 -37.94 14.21
N THR A 169 -1.09 -38.94 13.33
CA THR A 169 -1.18 -38.79 11.86
C THR A 169 -2.61 -38.63 11.35
N SER A 170 -3.61 -38.93 12.17
CA SER A 170 -5.04 -38.74 11.92
C SER A 170 -5.51 -37.29 12.08
N ALA A 171 -4.80 -36.48 12.88
CA ALA A 171 -5.18 -35.11 13.18
C ALA A 171 -5.27 -34.24 11.93
N ARG A 172 -6.31 -33.42 11.82
CA ARG A 172 -6.45 -32.39 10.79
C ARG A 172 -6.78 -31.05 11.41
N TYR A 173 -6.42 -29.98 10.72
CA TYR A 173 -6.71 -28.62 11.16
C TYR A 173 -7.35 -27.79 10.05
N THR A 174 -8.10 -26.79 10.47
CA THR A 174 -8.53 -25.66 9.66
C THR A 174 -7.82 -24.41 10.16
N TYR A 175 -7.12 -23.71 9.28
CA TYR A 175 -6.48 -22.43 9.59
C TYR A 175 -7.31 -21.29 9.02
N ASN A 176 -7.68 -20.35 9.87
CA ASN A 176 -8.25 -19.07 9.48
C ASN A 176 -7.19 -18.00 9.64
N PHE A 177 -7.06 -17.11 8.66
CA PHE A 177 -6.19 -15.94 8.75
C PHE A 177 -6.59 -14.92 7.69
N ASP A 178 -6.20 -13.67 7.89
CA ASP A 178 -6.34 -12.63 6.90
C ASP A 178 -5.01 -12.38 6.20
N VAL A 179 -5.06 -12.21 4.88
CA VAL A 179 -3.94 -11.72 4.07
C VAL A 179 -4.18 -10.24 3.79
N ILE A 180 -3.31 -9.38 4.30
CA ILE A 180 -3.28 -7.96 3.95
C ILE A 180 -2.36 -7.79 2.76
N LEU A 181 -2.90 -7.32 1.64
CA LEU A 181 -2.13 -6.97 0.44
C LEU A 181 -1.86 -5.47 0.48
N LEU A 182 -0.59 -5.10 0.52
CA LEU A 182 -0.12 -3.74 0.30
C LEU A 182 0.33 -3.64 -1.15
N SER A 183 -0.17 -2.68 -1.92
CA SER A 183 0.27 -2.49 -3.30
C SER A 183 1.65 -1.83 -3.34
N LYS A 184 2.61 -2.43 -4.08
CA LYS A 184 4.00 -1.91 -4.25
C LYS A 184 4.02 -0.49 -4.82
N ARG A 185 2.92 -0.02 -5.40
CA ARG A 185 2.75 1.37 -5.89
C ARG A 185 2.70 2.42 -4.78
N PHE A 186 2.29 2.04 -3.57
CA PHE A 186 2.03 2.98 -2.48
C PHE A 186 2.94 2.79 -1.28
N TYR A 187 3.90 1.87 -1.34
CA TYR A 187 4.90 1.72 -0.30
C TYR A 187 6.30 1.63 -0.91
N LYS A 188 7.28 2.06 -0.11
CA LYS A 188 8.69 2.03 -0.47
C LYS A 188 9.37 0.95 0.35
N VAL A 189 10.03 0.01 -0.31
CA VAL A 189 11.05 -0.83 0.33
C VAL A 189 12.32 0.00 0.38
N LEU A 190 12.84 0.28 1.59
CA LEU A 190 13.97 1.19 1.78
C LEU A 190 15.29 0.58 1.30
N ASP A 191 15.42 -0.73 1.49
CA ASP A 191 16.52 -1.56 1.01
C ASP A 191 16.04 -3.02 1.00
N GLU A 192 16.36 -3.76 -0.07
CA GLU A 192 16.12 -5.21 -0.10
C GLU A 192 17.25 -5.99 0.60
N SER A 193 18.36 -5.32 0.94
CA SER A 193 19.45 -5.92 1.70
C SER A 193 19.06 -6.13 3.17
N VAL A 194 19.44 -7.29 3.71
CA VAL A 194 19.16 -7.62 5.11
C VAL A 194 20.08 -6.81 6.01
N THR A 195 19.50 -5.92 6.82
CA THR A 195 20.24 -5.29 7.91
C THR A 195 20.51 -6.35 9.00
N THR A 196 21.78 -6.62 9.28
CA THR A 196 22.19 -7.63 10.27
C THR A 196 22.70 -6.96 11.55
N TYR A 197 22.39 -7.57 12.68
CA TYR A 197 22.81 -7.11 14.01
C TYR A 197 23.25 -8.32 14.85
N ASP A 198 24.42 -8.23 15.47
CA ASP A 198 24.91 -9.24 16.41
C ASP A 198 24.77 -8.73 17.85
N LEU A 199 23.96 -9.44 18.65
CA LEU A 199 23.76 -9.13 20.06
C LEU A 199 24.86 -9.69 20.98
N ASN A 200 25.88 -10.38 20.44
CA ASN A 200 26.99 -10.99 21.20
C ASN A 200 26.50 -11.87 22.37
N GLY A 201 25.38 -12.57 22.16
CA GLY A 201 24.75 -13.43 23.18
C GLY A 201 23.84 -12.72 24.17
N ALA A 202 23.59 -11.41 24.05
CA ALA A 202 22.62 -10.70 24.87
C ALA A 202 21.16 -10.98 24.45
N THR A 203 20.22 -10.86 25.39
CA THR A 203 18.77 -11.04 25.15
C THR A 203 18.03 -9.75 24.82
N SER A 204 18.73 -8.61 24.80
CA SER A 204 18.21 -7.29 24.45
C SER A 204 19.31 -6.45 23.81
N GLY A 205 18.92 -5.48 22.98
CA GLY A 205 19.83 -4.57 22.31
C GLY A 205 19.08 -3.50 21.52
N GLU A 206 19.83 -2.57 20.95
CA GLU A 206 19.31 -1.49 20.12
C GLU A 206 19.87 -1.62 18.71
N ALA A 207 19.07 -1.24 17.70
CA ALA A 207 19.59 -1.09 16.34
C ALA A 207 20.64 0.03 16.32
N ALA A 208 21.74 -0.17 15.61
CA ALA A 208 22.84 0.81 15.55
C ALA A 208 22.41 2.16 14.98
N ALA A 209 21.43 2.18 14.07
CA ALA A 209 20.85 3.38 13.50
C ALA A 209 19.40 3.13 13.04
N PRO A 210 18.54 4.17 12.97
CA PRO A 210 17.26 4.07 12.29
C PRO A 210 17.44 3.77 10.79
N PRO A 211 16.45 3.14 10.12
CA PRO A 211 16.52 2.92 8.68
C PRO A 211 16.73 4.24 7.91
N SER A 212 17.68 4.27 6.98
CA SER A 212 17.89 5.45 6.14
C SER A 212 16.75 5.58 5.12
N GLY A 213 16.12 6.76 5.06
CA GLY A 213 15.12 7.08 4.04
C GLY A 213 13.66 6.80 4.41
N ILE A 214 13.37 6.64 5.71
CA ILE A 214 12.05 6.89 6.34
C ILE A 214 11.73 8.38 6.38
#